data_AF-A0A2G2VYB0-F1
#
_entry.id   AF-A0A2G2VYB0-F1
#
_cell.length_a   1.000
_cell.length_b   1.000
_cell.length_c   1.000
_cell.angle_alpha   90.00
_cell.angle_beta   90.00
_cell.angle_gamma   90.00
#
_symmetry.space_group_name_H-M   'P 1'
#
loop_
_entity.id
_entity.type
_entity.pdbx_description
1 polymer ?
#
loop_
_entity_poly.entity_id
_entity_poly.type
_entity_poly.pdbx_seq_one_letter_code
_entity_poly.pdbx_strand_id
1 'polypeptide(L)'
;MEAINTHQEKYDRKAELEAFDETTKAGVKVLVDAGIRKVPRIFIQPSQSKDSTILSNKKLLIKLPIIDLDGIKEDSIKRKKIVQEVGHSSETWSFFQVINHGIPSHVLEEMKDGVIRFFEQDTEPSSDSFQDYFDIDPAFQQQN
;
A
#
# COMPACT_ATOMS: atom_id res chain seq x y z
N MET A 1 26.63 -45.47 -13.08
CA MET A 1 27.02 -44.07 -12.75
C MET A 1 26.40 -43.24 -13.86
N GLU A 2 25.52 -42.27 -13.63
CA GLU A 2 25.54 -41.25 -12.58
C GLU A 2 24.15 -41.07 -11.95
N ALA A 3 24.13 -40.83 -10.64
CA ALA A 3 22.93 -40.46 -9.92
C ALA A 3 22.59 -39.00 -10.26
N ILE A 4 21.39 -38.77 -10.79
CA ILE A 4 20.75 -37.47 -10.86
C ILE A 4 20.59 -36.94 -9.42
N ASN A 5 21.55 -36.12 -9.00
CA ASN A 5 21.51 -35.42 -7.72
C ASN A 5 20.45 -34.31 -7.82
N THR A 6 19.22 -34.66 -7.46
CA THR A 6 18.14 -33.70 -7.21
C THR A 6 18.46 -32.94 -5.93
N HIS A 7 19.42 -32.02 -5.99
CA HIS A 7 19.50 -30.92 -5.04
C HIS A 7 18.41 -29.92 -5.42
N GLN A 8 17.21 -30.18 -4.92
CA GLN A 8 16.27 -29.11 -4.63
C GLN A 8 16.93 -28.29 -3.52
N GLU A 9 17.79 -27.33 -3.91
CA GLU A 9 18.27 -26.31 -2.98
C GLU A 9 17.05 -25.72 -2.29
N LYS A 10 17.03 -25.82 -0.96
CA LYS A 10 15.96 -25.31 -0.12
C LYS A 10 15.86 -23.82 -0.42
N TYR A 11 14.78 -23.43 -1.09
CA TYR A 11 14.52 -22.04 -1.47
C TYR A 11 14.63 -21.14 -0.24
N ASP A 12 15.65 -20.28 -0.22
CA ASP A 12 15.87 -19.31 0.84
C ASP A 12 15.39 -17.92 0.39
N ARG A 13 14.12 -17.64 0.69
CA ARG A 13 13.51 -16.34 0.37
C ARG A 13 14.26 -15.17 1.01
N LYS A 14 14.88 -15.38 2.18
CA LYS A 14 15.59 -14.32 2.90
C LYS A 14 16.85 -13.92 2.16
N ALA A 15 17.65 -14.90 1.73
CA ALA A 15 18.86 -14.66 0.97
C ALA A 15 18.58 -13.98 -0.39
N GLU A 16 17.52 -14.38 -1.11
CA GLU A 16 17.13 -13.69 -2.35
C GLU A 16 16.62 -12.26 -2.13
N LEU A 17 15.95 -11.99 -0.99
CA LEU A 17 15.49 -10.65 -0.64
C LEU A 17 16.67 -9.74 -0.27
N GLU A 18 17.61 -10.24 0.52
CA GLU A 18 18.85 -9.51 0.86
C GLU A 18 19.64 -9.18 -0.41
N ALA A 19 19.83 -10.15 -1.31
CA ALA A 19 20.51 -9.91 -2.58
C ALA A 19 19.75 -8.90 -3.47
N PHE A 20 18.42 -8.91 -3.44
CA PHE A 20 17.60 -7.92 -4.15
C PHE A 20 17.78 -6.52 -3.56
N ASP A 21 17.68 -6.36 -2.24
CA ASP A 21 17.81 -5.06 -1.57
C ASP A 21 19.22 -4.48 -1.75
N GLU A 22 20.27 -5.30 -1.68
CA GLU A 22 21.66 -4.89 -1.92
C GLU A 22 21.89 -4.39 -3.35
N THR A 23 21.27 -5.04 -4.34
CA THR A 23 21.51 -4.75 -5.77
C THR A 23 20.59 -3.71 -6.36
N THR A 24 19.37 -3.58 -5.86
CA THR A 24 18.32 -2.78 -6.53
C THR A 24 17.91 -1.53 -5.79
N LYS A 25 18.45 -1.24 -4.60
CA LYS A 25 18.29 -0.10 -3.64
C LYS A 25 17.18 0.97 -3.84
N ALA A 26 16.79 1.29 -5.07
CA ALA A 26 15.57 1.94 -5.53
C ALA A 26 14.31 1.01 -5.61
N GLY A 27 14.39 -0.23 -5.11
CA GLY A 27 13.24 -1.11 -4.91
C GLY A 27 12.62 -1.69 -6.19
N VAL A 28 11.33 -2.06 -6.14
CA VAL A 28 10.66 -2.80 -7.23
C VAL A 28 10.52 -2.01 -8.53
N LYS A 29 10.62 -0.67 -8.49
CA LYS A 29 10.53 0.19 -9.67
C LYS A 29 11.63 -0.15 -10.69
N VAL A 30 12.85 -0.45 -10.23
CA VAL A 30 13.98 -0.82 -11.10
C VAL A 30 13.66 -2.03 -11.96
N LEU A 31 12.92 -3.00 -11.42
CA LEU A 31 12.50 -4.18 -12.19
C LEU A 31 11.54 -3.81 -13.31
N VAL A 32 10.57 -2.92 -13.02
CA VAL A 32 9.59 -2.45 -14.00
C VAL A 32 10.29 -1.66 -15.09
N ASP A 33 11.18 -0.73 -14.73
CA ASP A 33 11.95 0.09 -15.67
C ASP A 33 12.89 -0.76 -16.54
N ALA A 34 13.46 -1.83 -15.97
CA ALA A 34 14.26 -2.81 -16.71
C ALA A 34 13.45 -3.71 -17.66
N GLY A 35 12.12 -3.59 -17.66
CA GLY A 35 11.23 -4.31 -18.57
C GLY A 35 11.21 -5.83 -18.34
N ILE A 36 11.36 -6.28 -17.10
CA ILE A 36 11.36 -7.72 -16.79
C ILE A 36 10.07 -8.39 -17.29
N ARG A 37 10.20 -9.59 -17.84
CA ARG A 37 9.06 -10.35 -18.42
C ARG A 37 8.52 -11.43 -17.48
N LYS A 38 9.21 -11.67 -16.37
CA LYS A 38 8.86 -12.67 -15.36
C LYS A 38 9.07 -12.07 -13.99
N VAL A 39 8.06 -12.15 -13.13
CA VAL A 39 8.13 -11.69 -11.74
C VAL A 39 9.10 -12.57 -10.96
N PRO A 40 10.10 -11.99 -10.24
CA PRO A 40 11.01 -12.75 -9.39
C PRO A 40 10.26 -13.55 -8.32
N ARG A 41 10.77 -14.73 -7.99
CA ARG A 41 10.11 -15.67 -7.09
C ARG A 41 9.85 -15.11 -5.68
N ILE A 42 10.70 -14.20 -5.19
CA ILE A 42 10.53 -13.50 -3.90
C ILE A 42 9.21 -12.72 -3.77
N PHE A 43 8.64 -12.25 -4.88
CA PHE A 43 7.36 -11.51 -4.92
C PHE A 43 6.16 -12.42 -5.19
N ILE A 44 6.38 -13.70 -5.44
CA ILE A 44 5.29 -14.66 -5.63
C ILE A 44 4.82 -15.12 -4.25
N GLN A 45 3.60 -14.72 -3.89
CA GLN A 45 2.98 -15.22 -2.67
C GLN A 45 2.82 -16.75 -2.77
N PRO A 46 3.37 -17.54 -1.83
CA PRO A 46 3.12 -18.97 -1.80
C PRO A 46 1.61 -19.21 -1.77
N SER A 47 1.12 -20.17 -2.54
CA SER A 47 -0.30 -20.52 -2.53
C SER A 47 -0.70 -20.97 -1.13
N GLN A 48 -1.21 -20.05 -0.33
CA GLN A 48 -1.96 -20.38 0.87
C GLN A 48 -3.13 -21.24 0.39
N SER A 49 -3.26 -22.43 0.95
CA SER A 49 -4.29 -23.41 0.64
C SER A 49 -5.65 -22.73 0.45
N LYS A 50 -6.18 -22.78 -0.78
CA LYS A 50 -7.60 -22.70 -1.14
C LYS A 50 -8.48 -21.75 -0.31
N ASP A 51 -8.11 -20.48 -0.20
CA ASP A 51 -9.08 -19.39 0.03
C ASP A 51 -8.83 -18.18 -0.87
N SER A 52 -7.86 -18.28 -1.79
CA SER A 52 -7.84 -17.41 -2.97
C SER A 52 -8.87 -17.90 -3.97
N THR A 53 -10.14 -17.82 -3.58
CA THR A 53 -11.15 -17.38 -4.55
C THR A 53 -10.73 -15.97 -4.93
N ILE A 54 -9.76 -15.87 -5.84
CA ILE A 54 -9.67 -14.75 -6.75
C ILE A 54 -11.08 -14.72 -7.31
N LEU A 55 -11.85 -13.76 -6.82
CA LEU A 55 -13.16 -13.40 -7.33
C LEU A 55 -12.91 -13.04 -8.77
N SER A 56 -12.99 -14.08 -9.60
CA SER A 56 -12.89 -14.01 -11.04
C SER A 56 -13.97 -13.04 -11.48
N ASN A 57 -13.57 -11.80 -11.69
CA ASN A 57 -14.30 -10.74 -12.37
C ASN A 57 -15.77 -10.51 -11.95
N LYS A 58 -16.16 -11.00 -10.78
CA LYS A 58 -17.44 -10.72 -10.11
C LYS A 58 -17.12 -9.99 -8.83
N LYS A 59 -16.92 -8.68 -8.97
CA LYS A 59 -17.37 -7.66 -8.02
C LYS A 59 -17.78 -8.26 -6.66
N LEU A 60 -16.83 -8.44 -5.75
CA LEU A 60 -17.15 -8.03 -4.38
C LEU A 60 -17.32 -6.52 -4.47
N LEU A 61 -18.54 -6.11 -4.80
CA LEU A 61 -19.02 -4.74 -4.57
C LEU A 61 -19.09 -4.55 -3.06
N ILE A 62 -17.93 -4.54 -2.41
CA ILE A 62 -17.83 -3.95 -1.08
C ILE A 62 -18.03 -2.46 -1.33
N LYS A 63 -19.28 -2.03 -1.29
CA LYS A 63 -19.64 -0.62 -1.27
C LYS A 63 -19.26 -0.13 0.12
N LEU A 64 -18.03 0.36 0.25
CA LEU A 64 -17.62 1.05 1.47
C LEU A 64 -18.60 2.21 1.73
N PRO A 65 -18.92 2.49 3.00
CA PRO A 65 -19.69 3.67 3.37
C PRO A 65 -19.00 4.93 2.83
N ILE A 66 -19.79 5.88 2.35
CA ILE A 66 -19.33 7.21 1.94
C ILE A 66 -19.99 8.20 2.88
N ILE A 67 -19.19 8.94 3.65
CA ILE A 67 -19.63 9.94 4.60
C ILE A 67 -19.46 11.32 3.98
N ASP A 68 -20.56 12.07 3.90
CA ASP A 68 -20.58 13.44 3.41
C ASP A 68 -20.42 14.43 4.57
N LEU A 69 -19.37 15.25 4.53
CA LEU A 69 -19.08 16.26 5.56
C LEU A 69 -19.67 17.64 5.25
N ASP A 70 -20.45 17.78 4.19
CA ASP A 70 -21.08 19.05 3.85
C ASP A 70 -21.99 19.56 4.97
N GLY A 71 -21.88 20.85 5.29
CA GLY A 71 -22.68 21.48 6.35
C GLY A 71 -22.28 21.13 7.78
N ILE A 72 -21.15 20.43 8.01
CA ILE A 72 -20.73 19.99 9.36
C ILE A 72 -20.38 21.16 10.29
N LYS A 73 -19.97 22.31 9.74
CA LYS A 73 -19.59 23.50 10.52
C LYS A 73 -20.77 24.45 10.75
N GLU A 74 -21.78 24.36 9.88
CA GLU A 74 -22.87 25.31 9.76
C GLU A 74 -24.11 24.89 10.57
N ASP A 75 -24.36 23.59 10.70
CA ASP A 75 -25.58 23.06 11.33
C ASP A 75 -25.27 22.02 12.42
N SER A 76 -25.60 22.36 13.67
CA SER A 76 -25.39 21.49 14.83
C SER A 76 -26.13 20.14 14.77
N ILE A 77 -27.28 20.10 14.11
CA ILE A 77 -28.09 18.88 13.92
C ILE A 77 -27.42 18.00 12.87
N LYS A 78 -26.99 18.57 11.73
CA LYS A 78 -26.22 17.83 10.70
C LYS A 78 -24.93 17.28 11.27
N ARG A 79 -24.19 18.09 12.02
CA ARG A 79 -22.95 17.66 12.69
C ARG A 79 -23.17 16.44 13.57
N LYS A 80 -24.24 16.44 14.38
CA LYS A 80 -24.58 15.28 15.23
C LYS A 80 -24.84 14.02 14.40
N LYS A 81 -25.55 14.14 13.28
CA LYS A 81 -25.82 13.01 12.37
C LYS A 81 -24.53 12.47 11.74
N ILE A 82 -23.65 13.35 11.26
CA ILE A 82 -22.37 12.96 10.65
C ILE A 82 -21.49 12.22 11.66
N VAL A 83 -21.39 12.73 12.91
CA VAL A 83 -20.63 12.06 13.98
C VAL A 83 -21.18 10.66 14.27
N GLN A 84 -22.50 10.49 14.27
CA GLN A 84 -23.10 9.17 14.44
C GLN A 84 -22.78 8.22 13.27
N GLU A 85 -22.78 8.72 12.04
CA GLU A 85 -22.42 7.95 10.85
C GLU A 85 -20.96 7.50 10.85
N VAL A 86 -20.05 8.38 11.29
CA VAL A 86 -18.63 8.06 11.49
C VAL A 86 -18.47 6.96 12.54
N GLY A 87 -19.14 7.09 13.68
CA GLY A 87 -19.11 6.07 14.74
C GLY A 87 -19.60 4.71 14.24
N HIS A 88 -20.78 4.68 13.62
CA HIS A 88 -21.35 3.44 13.08
C HIS A 88 -20.48 2.80 11.99
N SER A 89 -19.91 3.60 11.09
CA SER A 89 -19.03 3.10 10.03
C SER A 89 -17.72 2.55 10.59
N SER A 90 -17.17 3.20 11.63
CA SER A 90 -15.96 2.74 12.31
C SER A 90 -16.17 1.38 12.99
N GLU A 91 -17.32 1.20 13.65
CA GLU A 91 -17.70 -0.06 14.32
C GLU A 91 -18.00 -1.18 13.32
N THR A 92 -18.68 -0.87 12.21
CA THR A 92 -19.21 -1.89 11.29
C THR A 92 -18.23 -2.27 10.19
N TRP A 93 -17.54 -1.29 9.61
CA TRP A 93 -16.71 -1.49 8.41
C TRP A 93 -15.22 -1.30 8.68
N SER A 94 -14.85 -0.64 9.78
CA SER A 94 -13.49 -0.17 10.10
C SER A 94 -12.87 0.78 9.07
N PHE A 95 -13.45 0.90 7.87
CA PHE A 95 -13.03 1.75 6.76
C PHE A 95 -14.26 2.38 6.09
N PHE A 96 -14.12 3.64 5.71
CA PHE A 96 -15.13 4.40 4.97
C PHE A 96 -14.44 5.48 4.12
N GLN A 97 -15.14 5.98 3.11
CA GLN A 97 -14.70 7.11 2.28
C GLN A 97 -15.35 8.40 2.78
N VAL A 98 -14.69 9.53 2.56
CA VAL A 98 -15.19 10.85 2.97
C VAL A 98 -15.24 11.77 1.76
N ILE A 99 -16.35 12.50 1.60
CA ILE A 99 -16.52 13.54 0.58
C ILE A 99 -16.85 14.88 1.24
N ASN A 100 -16.71 15.97 0.49
CA ASN A 100 -16.91 17.35 0.99
C ASN A 100 -16.11 17.65 2.28
N HIS A 101 -14.91 17.05 2.40
CA HIS A 101 -14.03 17.18 3.57
C HIS A 101 -13.42 18.59 3.74
N GLY A 102 -13.65 19.51 2.79
CA GLY A 102 -13.18 20.89 2.85
C GLY A 102 -11.69 21.09 2.50
N ILE A 103 -11.01 20.02 2.07
CA ILE A 103 -9.64 20.13 1.51
C ILE A 103 -9.79 20.47 0.02
N PRO A 104 -9.20 21.57 -0.46
CA PRO A 104 -9.27 21.94 -1.88
C PRO A 104 -8.69 20.85 -2.79
N SER A 105 -9.31 20.65 -3.96
CA SER A 105 -8.88 19.60 -4.91
C SER A 105 -7.43 19.75 -5.36
N HIS A 106 -6.98 20.99 -5.62
CA HIS A 106 -5.61 21.26 -6.05
C HIS A 106 -4.56 20.78 -5.03
N VAL A 107 -4.85 20.82 -3.74
CA VAL A 107 -3.94 20.32 -2.70
C VAL A 107 -3.76 18.81 -2.81
N LEU A 108 -4.85 18.07 -3.07
CA LEU A 108 -4.80 16.62 -3.27
C LEU A 108 -4.06 16.25 -4.57
N GLU A 109 -4.26 17.04 -5.62
CA GLU A 109 -3.56 16.88 -6.90
C GLU A 109 -2.06 17.15 -6.74
N GLU A 110 -1.68 18.26 -6.12
CA GLU A 110 -0.28 18.60 -5.83
C GLU A 110 0.41 17.56 -4.96
N MET A 111 -0.30 16.98 -3.96
CA MET A 111 0.21 15.89 -3.14
C MET A 111 0.50 14.64 -4.00
N LYS A 112 -0.44 14.25 -4.87
CA LYS A 112 -0.26 13.09 -5.77
C LYS A 112 0.93 13.32 -6.71
N ASP A 113 0.99 14.50 -7.33
CA ASP A 113 2.07 14.84 -8.24
C ASP A 113 3.41 14.93 -7.51
N GLY A 114 3.43 15.39 -6.26
CA GLY A 114 4.62 15.40 -5.40
C GLY A 114 5.17 14.00 -5.14
N VAL A 115 4.29 13.05 -4.78
CA VAL A 115 4.67 11.64 -4.58
C VAL A 115 5.19 11.04 -5.89
N ILE A 116 4.52 11.28 -7.01
CA ILE A 116 4.97 10.79 -8.33
C ILE A 116 6.36 11.33 -8.66
N ARG A 117 6.55 12.65 -8.57
CA ARG A 117 7.85 13.29 -8.82
C ARG A 117 8.95 12.73 -7.92
N PHE A 118 8.66 12.47 -6.65
CA PHE A 118 9.63 11.90 -5.72
C PHE A 118 10.11 10.51 -6.17
N PHE A 119 9.19 9.62 -6.57
CA PHE A 119 9.55 8.28 -7.04
C PHE A 119 10.11 8.24 -8.47
N GLU A 120 9.99 9.31 -9.24
CA GLU A 120 10.53 9.46 -10.60
C GLU A 120 11.94 10.07 -10.65
N GLN A 121 12.48 10.57 -9.53
CA GLN A 121 13.83 11.13 -9.49
C GLN A 121 14.92 10.08 -9.79
N ASP A 122 15.94 10.47 -10.57
CA ASP A 122 17.06 9.62 -11.05
C ASP A 122 18.10 9.25 -9.97
N THR A 123 17.81 9.43 -8.68
CA THR A 123 18.81 9.30 -7.61
C THR A 123 18.99 7.86 -7.09
N GLU A 124 20.26 7.47 -6.93
CA GLU A 124 20.75 6.48 -5.97
C GLU A 124 20.13 6.72 -4.57
N PRO A 125 20.04 5.68 -3.73
CA PRO A 125 18.79 5.22 -3.15
C PRO A 125 18.15 6.15 -2.13
N SER A 126 16.83 6.17 -2.24
CA SER A 126 15.87 6.73 -1.31
C SER A 126 15.94 6.15 0.12
N SER A 127 16.82 5.20 0.44
CA SER A 127 16.86 4.53 1.74
C SER A 127 17.11 5.52 2.89
N ASP A 128 18.02 6.47 2.72
CA ASP A 128 18.37 7.43 3.76
C ASP A 128 17.24 8.47 3.94
N SER A 129 16.64 8.92 2.82
CA SER A 129 15.49 9.83 2.85
C SER A 129 14.21 9.19 3.39
N PHE A 130 13.97 7.89 3.15
CA PHE A 130 12.81 7.20 3.70
C PHE A 130 12.94 6.99 5.20
N GLN A 131 14.14 6.64 5.68
CA GLN A 131 14.41 6.46 7.11
C GLN A 131 14.15 7.76 7.88
N ASP A 132 14.67 8.89 7.38
CA ASP A 132 14.44 10.21 7.98
C ASP A 132 12.95 10.59 8.00
N TYR A 133 12.16 10.24 6.96
CA TYR A 133 10.71 10.52 6.93
C TYR A 133 9.90 9.70 7.93
N PHE A 134 10.24 8.41 8.13
CA PHE A 134 9.54 7.55 9.11
C PHE A 134 9.96 7.83 10.56
N ASP A 135 11.15 8.38 10.78
CA ASP A 135 11.63 8.77 12.12
C ASP A 135 11.03 10.11 12.62
N ILE A 136 10.41 10.90 11.74
CA ILE A 136 9.79 12.20 12.09
C ILE A 136 8.38 12.04 12.70
N ASP A 137 7.66 10.98 12.39
CA ASP A 137 6.28 10.77 12.87
C ASP A 137 6.20 9.71 13.98
N PRO A 138 6.05 10.11 15.26
CA PRO A 138 6.03 9.19 16.41
C PRO A 138 4.82 8.24 16.40
N ALA A 139 3.81 8.44 15.54
CA ALA A 139 2.68 7.53 15.41
C ALA A 139 3.06 6.18 14.79
N PHE A 140 4.11 6.12 13.96
CA PHE A 140 4.56 4.88 13.31
C PHE A 140 5.51 4.04 14.17
N GLN A 141 6.02 4.58 15.28
CA GLN A 141 6.92 3.86 16.20
C GLN A 141 6.21 3.00 17.25
N GLN A 142 4.87 3.02 17.33
CA GLN A 142 4.11 2.25 18.34
C GLN A 142 3.62 0.86 17.87
N GLN A 143 4.07 0.38 16.71
CA GLN A 143 3.57 -0.89 16.15
C GLN A 143 4.63 -1.95 15.83
N ASN A 144 5.78 -1.94 16.52
CA ASN A 144 6.71 -3.08 16.56
C ASN A 144 7.05 -3.46 18.01
#